data_AF-A0A438WI04-F1
#
_entry.id   AF-A0A438WI04-F1
#
_cell.length_a   1.000
_cell.length_b   1.000
_cell.length_c   1.000
_cell.angle_alpha   90.00
_cell.angle_beta   90.00
_cell.angle_gamma   90.00
#
_symmetry.space_group_name_H-M   'P 1'
#
loop_
_entity.id
_entity.type
_entity.pdbx_description
1 polymer ?
#
loop_
_entity_poly.entity_id
_entity_poly.type
_entity_poly.pdbx_seq_one_letter_code
_entity_poly.pdbx_strand_id
1 'polypeptide(L)'
;MKPQDIEIIQSVLEITGPIKVTEVYDKAKELFEKGEITNMFDYGGKTPHQSVNALIYTALNNGEEVPFWKVQEDPVLIALKSAVNEPVLSAEKISAPSVKIAHERDLHPFLTYMAFHNENLKCYTKTIFHEESVKSPKGMDR
;
A
#
# COMPACT_ATOMS: atom_id res chain seq x y z
N MET A 1 -21.95 6.22 -9.93
CA MET A 1 -22.42 6.16 -8.52
C MET A 1 -23.55 7.18 -8.28
N LYS A 2 -24.49 7.01 -7.32
CA LYS A 2 -25.50 8.06 -7.03
C LYS A 2 -24.82 9.27 -6.35
N PRO A 3 -25.22 10.52 -6.65
CA PRO A 3 -24.57 11.71 -6.05
C PRO A 3 -24.70 11.76 -4.52
N GLN A 4 -25.84 11.30 -3.99
CA GLN A 4 -26.07 11.19 -2.53
C GLN A 4 -25.05 10.27 -1.86
N ASP A 5 -24.76 9.13 -2.47
CA ASP A 5 -23.79 8.16 -1.93
C ASP A 5 -22.38 8.78 -1.89
N ILE A 6 -22.04 9.63 -2.87
CA ILE A 6 -20.72 10.30 -2.94
C ILE A 6 -20.59 11.32 -1.80
N GLU A 7 -21.63 12.11 -1.56
CA GLU A 7 -21.67 13.12 -0.49
C GLU A 7 -21.52 12.50 0.90
N ILE A 8 -22.17 11.35 1.13
CA ILE A 8 -22.03 10.60 2.38
C ILE A 8 -20.60 10.12 2.57
N ILE A 9 -20.01 9.48 1.56
CA ILE A 9 -18.62 8.97 1.64
C ILE A 9 -17.63 10.12 1.85
N GLN A 10 -17.83 11.24 1.17
CA GLN A 10 -17.01 12.43 1.35
C GLN A 10 -17.07 12.91 2.80
N SER A 11 -18.26 13.06 3.37
CA SER A 11 -18.45 13.50 4.76
C SER A 11 -17.79 12.55 5.77
N VAL A 12 -17.90 11.23 5.56
CA VAL A 12 -17.25 10.22 6.42
C VAL A 12 -15.73 10.35 6.37
N LEU A 13 -15.17 10.55 5.18
CA LEU A 13 -13.73 10.70 4.96
C LEU A 13 -13.19 12.02 5.50
N GLU A 14 -13.97 13.10 5.48
CA GLU A 14 -13.58 14.39 6.09
C GLU A 14 -13.41 14.28 7.61
N ILE A 15 -14.26 13.50 8.28
CA ILE A 15 -14.22 13.33 9.74
C ILE A 15 -13.18 12.27 10.16
N THR A 16 -13.15 11.13 9.46
CA THR A 16 -12.38 9.95 9.90
C THR A 16 -10.96 9.92 9.32
N GLY A 17 -10.74 10.55 8.16
CA GLY A 17 -9.50 10.39 7.40
C GLY A 17 -9.44 9.08 6.61
N PRO A 18 -8.23 8.59 6.25
CA PRO A 18 -8.07 7.39 5.44
C PRO A 18 -8.63 6.14 6.15
N ILE A 19 -9.56 5.45 5.52
CA ILE A 19 -10.23 4.28 6.09
C ILE A 19 -10.31 3.11 5.11
N LYS A 20 -10.42 1.89 5.62
CA LYS A 20 -10.69 0.72 4.80
C LYS A 20 -12.09 0.80 4.21
N VAL A 21 -12.21 0.43 2.94
CA VAL A 21 -13.50 0.39 2.23
C VAL A 21 -14.55 -0.40 3.02
N THR A 22 -14.15 -1.51 3.64
CA THR A 22 -15.06 -2.39 4.40
C THR A 22 -15.68 -1.74 5.63
N GLU A 23 -15.02 -0.74 6.21
CA GLU A 23 -15.42 -0.11 7.47
C GLU A 23 -16.22 1.19 7.22
N VAL A 24 -16.33 1.65 5.96
CA VAL A 24 -17.00 2.90 5.59
C VAL A 24 -18.46 2.92 6.04
N TYR A 25 -19.18 1.82 5.84
CA TYR A 25 -20.61 1.75 6.20
C TYR A 25 -20.83 1.82 7.72
N ASP A 26 -20.02 1.08 8.48
CA ASP A 26 -20.14 1.04 9.93
C ASP A 26 -19.81 2.42 10.53
N LYS A 27 -18.79 3.09 10.00
CA LYS A 27 -18.48 4.48 10.37
C LYS A 27 -19.55 5.48 9.97
N ALA A 28 -20.10 5.36 8.76
CA ALA A 28 -21.22 6.21 8.34
C ALA A 28 -22.40 6.07 9.31
N LYS A 29 -22.69 4.83 9.76
CA LYS A 29 -23.76 4.56 10.73
C LYS A 29 -23.46 5.20 12.10
N GLU A 30 -22.26 5.02 12.62
CA GLU A 30 -21.83 5.64 13.89
C GLU A 30 -21.94 7.17 13.86
N LEU A 31 -21.54 7.79 12.75
CA LEU A 31 -21.57 9.24 12.58
C LEU A 31 -22.99 9.77 12.37
N PHE A 32 -23.85 9.00 11.69
CA PHE A 32 -25.26 9.32 11.56
C PHE A 32 -25.99 9.26 12.92
N GLU A 33 -25.72 8.23 13.73
CA GLU A 33 -26.30 8.11 15.08
C GLU A 33 -25.85 9.26 16.01
N LYS A 34 -24.63 9.79 15.80
CA LYS A 34 -24.12 10.98 16.50
C LYS A 34 -24.69 12.30 15.96
N GLY A 35 -25.34 12.29 14.80
CA GLY A 35 -25.88 13.49 14.14
C GLY A 35 -24.83 14.33 13.42
N GLU A 36 -23.65 13.77 13.12
CA GLU A 36 -22.58 14.47 12.39
C GLU A 36 -22.80 14.44 10.87
N ILE A 37 -23.61 13.49 10.37
CA ILE A 37 -23.97 13.35 8.96
C ILE A 37 -25.50 13.47 8.81
N THR A 38 -25.94 14.19 7.78
CA THR A 38 -27.37 14.48 7.52
C THR A 38 -28.13 13.33 6.87
N ASN A 39 -27.46 12.54 6.02
CA ASN A 39 -28.06 11.47 5.22
C ASN A 39 -27.34 10.14 5.43
N MET A 40 -28.10 9.05 5.38
CA MET A 40 -27.58 7.68 5.42
C MET A 40 -27.86 6.96 4.11
N PHE A 41 -27.09 5.92 3.83
CA PHE A 41 -27.27 5.09 2.62
C PHE A 41 -28.64 4.41 2.59
N ASP A 42 -29.37 4.56 1.48
CA ASP A 42 -30.69 3.96 1.25
C ASP A 42 -30.59 2.56 0.61
N TYR A 43 -29.96 1.62 1.32
CA TYR A 43 -29.86 0.22 0.89
C TYR A 43 -30.74 -0.67 1.79
N GLY A 44 -31.93 -1.05 1.30
CA GLY A 44 -32.88 -1.91 2.01
C GLY A 44 -32.59 -3.42 1.97
N GLY A 45 -31.37 -3.83 1.61
CA GLY A 45 -30.98 -5.24 1.49
C GLY A 45 -30.57 -5.90 2.82
N LYS A 46 -30.31 -7.22 2.79
CA LYS A 46 -29.79 -7.96 3.96
C LYS A 46 -28.34 -7.59 4.30
N THR A 47 -27.56 -7.12 3.33
CA THR A 47 -26.13 -6.81 3.46
C THR A 47 -25.78 -5.43 2.89
N PRO A 48 -26.27 -4.33 3.51
CA PRO A 48 -26.05 -2.97 3.01
C PRO A 48 -24.56 -2.60 2.97
N HIS A 49 -23.75 -3.07 3.92
CA HIS A 49 -22.29 -2.87 3.92
C HIS A 49 -21.60 -3.45 2.66
N GLN A 50 -22.05 -4.61 2.17
CA GLN A 50 -21.50 -5.20 0.94
C GLN A 50 -21.88 -4.39 -0.30
N SER A 51 -23.09 -3.86 -0.34
CA SER A 51 -23.54 -2.99 -1.43
C SER A 51 -22.70 -1.72 -1.53
N VAL A 52 -22.43 -1.08 -0.38
CA VAL A 52 -21.56 0.11 -0.29
C VAL A 52 -20.14 -0.23 -0.75
N ASN A 53 -19.58 -1.34 -0.26
CA ASN A 53 -18.24 -1.77 -0.67
C ASN A 53 -18.17 -1.99 -2.18
N ALA A 54 -19.11 -2.74 -2.75
CA ALA A 54 -19.15 -3.03 -4.18
C ALA A 54 -19.26 -1.74 -5.00
N LEU A 55 -20.06 -0.78 -4.55
CA LEU A 55 -20.24 0.52 -5.18
C LEU A 55 -18.94 1.34 -5.17
N ILE A 56 -18.21 1.38 -4.05
CA ILE A 56 -16.90 2.02 -3.96
C ILE A 56 -15.88 1.34 -4.89
N TYR A 57 -15.77 0.02 -4.86
CA TYR A 57 -14.87 -0.73 -5.75
C TYR A 57 -15.17 -0.51 -7.23
N THR A 58 -16.45 -0.49 -7.59
CA THR A 58 -16.89 -0.23 -8.97
C THR A 58 -16.50 1.18 -9.40
N ALA A 59 -16.70 2.18 -8.54
CA ALA A 59 -16.32 3.56 -8.84
C ALA A 59 -14.80 3.72 -9.01
N LEU A 60 -14.01 3.08 -8.14
CA LEU A 60 -12.54 3.08 -8.22
C LEU A 60 -12.02 2.39 -9.49
N ASN A 61 -12.63 1.26 -9.89
CA ASN A 61 -12.20 0.49 -11.06
C ASN A 61 -12.64 1.11 -12.39
N ASN A 62 -13.83 1.71 -12.44
CA ASN A 62 -14.36 2.32 -13.66
C ASN A 62 -13.70 3.67 -13.99
N GLY A 63 -12.89 4.22 -13.07
CA GLY A 63 -12.24 5.52 -13.25
C GLY A 63 -13.24 6.67 -13.27
N GLU A 64 -14.39 6.53 -12.60
CA GLU A 64 -15.33 7.64 -12.41
C GLU A 64 -14.60 8.79 -11.68
N GLU A 65 -14.86 10.05 -12.05
CA GLU A 65 -14.32 11.22 -11.34
C GLU A 65 -14.96 11.34 -9.94
N VAL A 66 -14.48 10.52 -9.00
CA VAL A 66 -14.88 10.55 -7.59
C VAL A 66 -13.93 11.42 -6.76
N PRO A 67 -14.40 12.05 -5.66
CA PRO A 67 -13.61 12.94 -4.81
C PRO A 67 -12.61 12.21 -3.90
N PHE A 68 -12.59 10.87 -3.92
CA PHE A 68 -11.68 10.03 -3.16
C PHE A 68 -10.80 9.17 -4.08
N TRP A 69 -9.73 8.61 -3.53
CA TRP A 69 -8.80 7.75 -4.26
C TRP A 69 -8.27 6.61 -3.37
N LYS A 70 -7.72 5.58 -4.01
CA LYS A 70 -7.17 4.39 -3.36
C LYS A 70 -5.72 4.64 -2.90
N VAL A 71 -5.50 4.67 -1.59
CA VAL A 71 -4.19 4.91 -0.96
C VAL A 71 -3.33 3.64 -0.90
N GLN A 72 -3.95 2.51 -0.56
CA GLN A 72 -3.28 1.21 -0.39
C GLN A 72 -4.09 0.11 -1.08
N GLU A 73 -3.40 -0.93 -1.57
CA GLU A 73 -4.04 -2.07 -2.24
C GLU A 73 -4.49 -3.16 -1.28
N ASP A 74 -3.67 -3.55 -0.31
CA ASP A 74 -4.01 -4.61 0.63
C ASP A 74 -3.65 -4.23 2.08
N PRO A 75 -4.64 -3.96 2.96
CA PRO A 75 -6.07 -3.80 2.66
C PRO A 75 -6.35 -2.50 1.90
N VAL A 76 -7.48 -2.45 1.18
CA VAL A 76 -7.85 -1.30 0.35
C VAL A 76 -8.25 -0.12 1.23
N LEU A 77 -7.37 0.87 1.31
CA LEU A 77 -7.59 2.14 2.00
C LEU A 77 -8.01 3.23 1.01
N ILE A 78 -9.00 4.03 1.39
CA ILE A 78 -9.46 5.17 0.61
C ILE A 78 -9.28 6.47 1.39
N ALA A 79 -8.93 7.54 0.68
CA ALA A 79 -8.80 8.88 1.25
C ALA A 79 -9.34 9.94 0.29
N LEU A 80 -9.65 11.11 0.83
CA LEU A 80 -10.19 12.25 0.09
C LEU A 80 -9.06 12.95 -0.69
N LYS A 81 -9.30 13.31 -1.97
CA LYS A 81 -8.30 13.97 -2.83
C LYS A 81 -7.92 15.37 -2.33
N SER A 82 -8.85 16.08 -1.72
CA SER A 82 -8.64 17.43 -1.17
C SER A 82 -7.72 17.45 0.07
N ALA A 83 -7.59 16.32 0.78
CA ALA A 83 -6.75 16.23 1.98
C ALA A 83 -5.24 16.10 1.66
N VAL A 84 -4.85 16.10 0.39
CA VAL A 84 -3.47 15.79 -0.08
C VAL A 84 -2.53 17.02 -0.06
N ASN A 85 -2.84 18.06 0.72
CA ASN A 85 -1.86 19.14 0.97
C ASN A 85 -0.84 18.82 2.07
N GLU A 86 -0.83 17.59 2.61
CA GLU A 86 0.29 17.07 3.41
C GLU A 86 0.79 15.74 2.81
N PRO A 87 1.97 15.72 2.16
CA PRO A 87 2.48 14.57 1.45
C PRO A 87 3.25 13.68 2.41
N VAL A 88 2.59 12.76 3.11
CA VAL A 88 3.29 11.86 4.03
C VAL A 88 2.74 10.44 3.88
N LEU A 89 3.56 9.61 3.21
CA LEU A 89 3.66 8.15 3.35
C LEU A 89 2.53 7.30 2.77
N SER A 90 2.70 6.84 1.53
CA SER A 90 2.59 5.41 1.15
C SER A 90 2.57 5.22 -0.37
N ALA A 91 3.53 5.84 -1.04
CA ALA A 91 4.01 5.35 -2.32
C ALA A 91 5.52 5.48 -2.28
N GLU A 92 6.18 4.62 -1.50
CA GLU A 92 7.42 4.04 -2.01
C GLU A 92 7.01 3.32 -3.31
N LYS A 93 6.93 4.10 -4.40
CA LYS A 93 7.42 3.61 -5.67
C LYS A 93 8.74 2.98 -5.29
N ILE A 94 8.86 1.67 -5.48
CA ILE A 94 10.15 0.98 -5.54
C ILE A 94 10.88 1.65 -6.69
N SER A 95 11.42 2.83 -6.43
CA SER A 95 12.28 3.56 -7.34
C SER A 95 13.48 2.65 -7.45
N ALA A 96 13.74 2.17 -8.68
CA ALA A 96 14.87 1.30 -8.95
C ALA A 96 16.08 1.79 -8.16
N PRO A 97 16.78 0.90 -7.41
CA PRO A 97 17.82 1.32 -6.48
C PRO A 97 18.78 2.27 -7.20
N SER A 98 18.83 3.52 -6.74
CA SER A 98 19.68 4.57 -7.32
C SER A 98 21.18 4.27 -7.13
N VAL A 99 21.49 3.24 -6.37
CA VAL A 99 22.84 2.73 -6.13
C VAL A 99 23.22 1.82 -7.30
N LYS A 100 24.10 2.32 -8.17
CA LYS A 100 24.78 1.51 -9.18
C LYS A 100 25.73 0.55 -8.46
N ILE A 101 25.27 -0.68 -8.23
CA ILE A 101 26.10 -1.77 -7.73
C ILE A 101 27.09 -2.13 -8.84
N ALA A 102 28.35 -1.76 -8.66
CA ALA A 102 29.39 -2.00 -9.66
C ALA A 102 29.97 -3.41 -9.56
N HIS A 103 30.08 -3.94 -8.33
CA HIS A 103 30.59 -5.28 -8.08
C HIS A 103 29.62 -6.08 -7.20
N GLU A 104 29.52 -7.39 -7.43
CA GLU A 104 28.63 -8.28 -6.66
C GLU A 104 28.88 -8.21 -5.15
N ARG A 105 30.12 -7.90 -4.73
CA ARG A 105 30.49 -7.69 -3.31
C ARG A 105 29.74 -6.52 -2.65
N ASP A 106 29.34 -5.50 -3.42
CA ASP A 106 28.69 -4.31 -2.87
C ASP A 106 27.24 -4.64 -2.43
N LEU A 107 26.70 -5.77 -2.90
CA LEU A 107 25.41 -6.31 -2.47
C LEU A 107 25.51 -7.08 -1.13
N HIS A 108 26.71 -7.53 -0.75
CA HIS A 108 26.90 -8.39 0.43
C HIS A 108 26.41 -7.76 1.76
N PRO A 109 26.62 -6.47 2.05
CA PRO A 109 26.10 -5.86 3.29
C PRO A 109 24.57 -5.98 3.43
N PHE A 110 23.84 -5.78 2.33
CA PHE A 110 22.37 -5.88 2.32
C PHE A 110 21.90 -7.33 2.54
N LEU A 111 22.54 -8.28 1.85
CA LEU A 111 22.23 -9.70 2.00
C LEU A 111 22.58 -10.22 3.41
N THR A 112 23.69 -9.75 3.98
CA THR A 112 24.10 -10.11 5.35
C THR A 112 23.09 -9.62 6.38
N TYR A 113 22.62 -8.37 6.22
CA TYR A 113 21.59 -7.81 7.08
C TYR A 113 20.31 -8.66 7.03
N MET A 114 19.84 -9.00 5.83
CA MET A 114 18.65 -9.83 5.66
C MET A 114 18.84 -11.24 6.23
N ALA A 115 20.00 -11.87 6.00
CA ALA A 115 20.31 -13.21 6.50
C ALA A 115 20.38 -13.27 8.03
N PHE A 116 20.95 -12.24 8.66
CA PHE A 116 21.09 -12.17 10.12
C PHE A 116 19.73 -11.96 10.81
N HIS A 117 18.88 -11.08 10.26
CA HIS A 117 17.58 -10.75 10.82
C HIS A 117 16.46 -11.73 10.47
N ASN A 118 16.68 -12.64 9.51
CA ASN A 118 15.71 -13.69 9.20
C ASN A 118 15.72 -14.78 10.27
N GLU A 119 14.58 -15.02 10.90
CA GLU A 119 14.43 -16.00 11.99
C GLU A 119 14.83 -17.42 11.61
N ASN A 120 14.67 -17.79 10.33
CA ASN A 120 14.98 -19.12 9.81
C ASN A 120 16.46 -19.32 9.48
N LEU A 121 17.20 -18.23 9.21
CA LEU A 121 18.57 -18.31 8.71
C LEU A 121 19.61 -17.99 9.80
N LYS A 122 19.41 -16.90 10.57
CA LYS A 122 20.25 -16.44 11.71
C LYS A 122 21.74 -16.75 11.56
N CYS A 123 22.31 -16.45 10.39
CA CYS A 123 23.68 -16.82 10.07
C CYS A 123 24.54 -15.58 9.78
N TYR A 124 25.83 -15.70 10.07
CA TYR A 124 26.82 -14.69 9.72
C TYR A 124 27.43 -15.05 8.37
N THR A 125 27.27 -14.16 7.39
CA THR A 125 27.83 -14.31 6.06
C THR A 125 29.14 -13.53 5.94
N LYS A 126 30.10 -14.08 5.20
CA LYS A 126 31.39 -13.47 4.94
C LYS A 126 31.62 -13.40 3.44
N THR A 127 32.03 -12.23 2.96
CA THR A 127 32.38 -12.05 1.55
C THR A 127 33.66 -12.82 1.25
N ILE A 128 33.66 -13.59 0.16
CA ILE A 128 34.84 -14.26 -0.36
C ILE A 128 35.31 -13.53 -1.63
N PHE A 129 36.59 -13.20 -1.69
CA PHE A 129 37.20 -12.49 -2.82
C PHE A 129 37.63 -13.52 -3.88
N HIS A 130 36.80 -13.76 -4.89
CA HIS A 130 37.14 -14.64 -6.02
C HIS A 130 37.76 -13.89 -7.22
N GLU A 131 37.90 -12.57 -7.14
CA GLU A 131 38.34 -11.74 -8.26
C GLU A 131 39.83 -11.89 -8.58
N GLU A 132 40.64 -12.36 -7.63
CA GLU A 132 42.04 -12.72 -7.89
C GLU A 132 42.22 -14.22 -7.82
N SER A 133 41.85 -14.89 -8.91
CA SER A 133 42.48 -16.16 -9.21
C SER A 133 43.84 -15.86 -9.85
N VAL A 134 44.91 -15.85 -9.06
CA VAL A 134 46.31 -15.92 -9.54
C VAL A 134 46.55 -17.32 -10.11
N LYS A 135 45.77 -17.72 -11.11
CA LYS A 135 46.02 -18.95 -11.86
C LYS A 135 47.07 -18.60 -12.89
N SER A 136 48.22 -19.26 -12.78
CA SER A 136 49.06 -19.55 -13.93
C SER A 136 48.18 -19.92 -15.14
N PRO A 137 48.57 -19.54 -16.37
CA PRO A 137 47.74 -19.73 -17.54
C PRO A 137 47.16 -21.14 -17.60
N LYS A 138 45.84 -21.21 -17.75
CA LYS A 138 45.05 -22.44 -17.70
C LYS A 138 45.59 -23.42 -18.76
N GLY A 139 46.18 -24.53 -18.33
CA GLY A 139 46.75 -25.56 -19.22
C GLY A 139 48.24 -25.88 -19.04
N MET A 140 48.94 -25.32 -18.06
CA MET A 140 50.27 -25.83 -17.68
C MET A 140 50.12 -27.06 -16.78
N ASP A 141 50.19 -28.24 -17.39
CA ASP A 141 50.48 -29.49 -16.70
C ASP A 141 51.93 -29.46 -16.20
N ARG A 142 52.18 -30.01 -15.02
CA ARG A 142 53.49 -29.99 -14.36
C ARG A 142 54.29 -31.23 -14.68
#